data_AF-A0A816I134-F1
#
_entry.id   AF-A0A816I134-F1
#
_cell.length_a   1.000
_cell.length_b   1.000
_cell.length_c   1.000
_cell.angle_alpha   90.00
_cell.angle_beta   90.00
_cell.angle_gamma   90.00
#
_symmetry.space_group_name_H-M   'P 1'
#
loop_
_entity.id
_entity.type
_entity.pdbx_description
1 polymer ?
#
loop_
_entity_poly.entity_id
_entity_poly.type
_entity_poly.pdbx_seq_one_letter_code
_entity_poly.pdbx_strand_id
1 'polypeptide(L)'
;NDQTNVRILSDSHRKLFQRGGIDAFIMSVPKSLGLLNYLRIWHDNSGQGDSASWFLKYVIVRDLQTMDKFYFISQRWFAVEKDDGKIERTIPVAGGSEQKEFSY
;
A
#
# COMPACT_ATOMS: atom_id res chain seq x y z
N ASN A 1 4.31 -3.26 21.32
CA ASN A 1 4.22 -3.58 19.88
C ASN A 1 4.22 -2.29 19.09
N ASP A 2 5.27 -2.06 18.31
CA ASP A 2 5.49 -0.82 17.57
C ASP A 2 4.74 -0.78 16.23
N GLN A 3 3.63 -1.52 16.14
CA GLN A 3 2.78 -1.59 14.96
C GLN A 3 1.55 -0.71 15.14
N THR A 4 1.10 -0.09 14.05
CA THR A 4 -0.20 0.56 14.05
C THR A 4 -1.33 -0.48 14.07
N ASN A 5 -2.51 -0.05 14.53
CA ASN A 5 -3.73 -0.81 14.30
C ASN A 5 -4.09 -0.81 12.80
N VAL A 6 -4.88 -1.79 12.37
CA VAL A 6 -5.42 -1.88 11.02
C VAL A 6 -6.18 -0.60 10.65
N ARG A 7 -6.09 -0.22 9.37
CA ARG A 7 -6.88 0.86 8.76
C ARG A 7 -7.59 0.31 7.54
N ILE A 8 -8.90 0.51 7.50
CA ILE A 8 -9.71 0.18 6.32
C ILE A 8 -9.61 1.37 5.37
N LEU A 9 -9.13 1.11 4.15
CA LEU A 9 -9.06 2.10 3.09
C LEU A 9 -10.28 1.91 2.18
N SER A 10 -11.37 2.58 2.51
CA SER A 10 -12.62 2.51 1.76
C SER A 10 -13.26 3.89 1.62
N ASP A 11 -14.07 4.07 0.58
CA ASP A 11 -14.83 5.28 0.30
C ASP A 11 -16.08 4.88 -0.49
N SER A 12 -17.27 5.13 0.05
CA SER A 12 -18.54 4.74 -0.57
C SER A 12 -18.92 5.57 -1.80
N HIS A 13 -18.24 6.68 -2.04
CA HIS A 13 -18.55 7.60 -3.14
C HIS A 13 -17.55 7.47 -4.30
N ARG A 14 -16.47 6.70 -4.13
CA ARG A 14 -15.41 6.54 -5.13
C ARG A 14 -15.24 5.08 -5.51
N LYS A 15 -14.94 4.85 -6.80
CA LYS A 15 -14.39 3.57 -7.25
C LYS A 15 -12.89 3.56 -6.95
N LEU A 16 -12.51 2.90 -5.87
CA LEU A 16 -11.12 2.77 -5.44
C LEU A 16 -10.44 1.59 -6.14
N PHE A 17 -9.10 1.59 -6.11
CA PHE A 17 -8.20 0.52 -6.54
C PHE A 17 -8.41 0.06 -7.98
N GLN A 18 -8.86 0.97 -8.84
CA GLN A 18 -9.06 0.70 -10.26
C GLN A 18 -7.72 0.46 -10.95
N ARG A 19 -7.74 -0.33 -12.03
CA ARG A 19 -6.55 -0.59 -12.86
C ARG A 19 -5.89 0.72 -13.29
N GLY A 20 -4.60 0.87 -13.00
CA GLY A 20 -3.83 2.08 -13.33
C GLY A 20 -4.17 3.30 -12.48
N GLY A 21 -5.05 3.16 -11.47
CA GLY A 21 -5.45 4.23 -10.57
C GLY A 21 -4.42 4.50 -9.49
N ILE A 22 -4.51 5.71 -8.92
CA ILE A 22 -3.80 6.12 -7.70
C ILE A 22 -4.87 6.64 -6.74
N ASP A 23 -4.95 6.03 -5.56
CA ASP A 23 -5.84 6.46 -4.50
C ASP A 23 -5.05 7.00 -3.31
N ALA A 24 -5.41 8.21 -2.88
CA ALA A 24 -4.85 8.84 -1.70
C ALA A 24 -5.85 8.80 -0.54
N PHE A 25 -5.34 8.50 0.65
CA PHE A 25 -6.09 8.45 1.89
C PHE A 25 -5.35 9.24 2.97
N ILE A 26 -6.09 9.80 3.93
CA ILE A 26 -5.52 10.42 5.12
C ILE A 26 -5.78 9.50 6.31
N MET A 27 -4.72 9.16 7.03
CA MET A 27 -4.80 8.39 8.26
C MET A 27 -4.43 9.29 9.44
N SER A 28 -5.35 9.47 10.37
CA SER A 28 -5.07 10.15 11.64
C SER A 28 -4.38 9.18 12.62
N VAL A 29 -3.26 9.63 13.17
CA VAL A 29 -2.50 8.94 14.22
C VAL A 29 -2.28 9.92 15.39
N PRO A 30 -2.27 9.46 16.66
CA PRO A 30 -2.11 10.35 17.81
C PRO A 30 -0.76 11.08 17.85
N LYS A 31 0.27 10.50 17.22
CA LYS A 31 1.62 11.06 17.10
C LYS A 31 2.27 10.54 15.81
N SER A 32 3.32 11.22 15.34
CA SER A 32 4.16 10.73 14.24
C SER A 32 4.58 9.28 14.49
N LEU A 33 4.57 8.48 13.42
CA LEU A 33 5.01 7.08 13.45
C LEU A 33 6.53 6.94 13.46
N GLY A 34 7.26 8.05 13.27
CA GLY A 34 8.72 8.04 13.14
C GLY A 34 9.19 7.28 11.90
N LEU A 35 10.33 6.62 12.01
CA LEU A 35 10.90 5.83 10.92
C LEU A 35 10.09 4.56 10.68
N LEU A 36 9.54 4.43 9.47
CA LEU A 36 8.79 3.24 9.08
C LEU A 36 9.73 2.14 8.56
N ASN A 37 9.55 0.92 9.06
CA ASN A 37 10.34 -0.24 8.63
C ASN A 37 9.63 -1.06 7.54
N TYR A 38 8.31 -1.19 7.63
CA TYR A 38 7.51 -1.97 6.69
C TYR A 38 6.04 -1.51 6.66
N LEU A 39 5.34 -1.90 5.60
CA LEU A 39 3.91 -1.79 5.42
C LEU A 39 3.33 -3.21 5.25
N ARG A 40 2.33 -3.56 6.06
CA ARG A 40 1.49 -4.75 5.81
C ARG A 40 0.20 -4.31 5.14
N ILE A 41 -0.11 -4.88 3.98
CA ILE A 41 -1.29 -4.56 3.18
C ILE A 41 -1.94 -5.83 2.63
N TRP A 42 -3.27 -5.84 2.61
CA TRP A 42 -4.07 -6.94 2.08
C TRP A 42 -5.44 -6.44 1.62
N HIS A 43 -6.16 -7.29 0.90
CA HIS A 43 -7.58 -7.13 0.61
C HIS A 43 -8.33 -8.42 0.97
N ASP A 44 -9.65 -8.36 0.92
CA ASP A 44 -10.55 -9.48 1.28
C ASP A 44 -10.90 -10.39 0.08
N ASN A 45 -10.25 -10.18 -1.07
CA ASN A 45 -10.56 -10.84 -2.33
C ASN A 45 -12.03 -10.68 -2.80
N SER A 46 -12.69 -9.60 -2.37
CA SER A 46 -14.02 -9.25 -2.88
C SER A 46 -13.95 -8.79 -4.35
N GLY A 47 -15.02 -9.06 -5.09
CA GLY A 47 -15.09 -8.80 -6.53
C GLY A 47 -15.41 -10.06 -7.34
N GLN A 48 -15.67 -9.90 -8.64
CA GLN A 48 -15.90 -11.02 -9.56
C GLN A 48 -14.81 -11.09 -10.61
N GLY A 49 -14.26 -12.28 -10.83
CA GLY A 49 -13.19 -12.53 -11.81
C GLY A 49 -11.98 -11.62 -11.58
N ASP A 50 -11.48 -11.03 -12.66
CA ASP A 50 -10.34 -10.11 -12.63
C ASP A 50 -10.53 -8.87 -11.73
N SER A 51 -11.77 -8.57 -11.31
CA SER A 51 -12.03 -7.43 -10.41
C SER A 51 -11.63 -7.70 -8.96
N ALA A 52 -11.41 -8.97 -8.58
CA ALA A 52 -10.85 -9.34 -7.27
C ALA A 52 -9.31 -9.29 -7.25
N SER A 53 -8.70 -9.28 -8.45
CA SER A 53 -7.26 -9.22 -8.68
C SER A 53 -6.73 -7.80 -8.56
N TRP A 54 -5.72 -7.56 -7.74
CA TRP A 54 -5.09 -6.24 -7.61
C TRP A 54 -3.58 -6.28 -7.82
N PHE A 55 -3.08 -5.55 -8.83
CA PHE A 55 -1.64 -5.34 -8.98
C PHE A 55 -1.23 -4.06 -8.25
N LEU A 56 -0.43 -4.20 -7.19
CA LEU A 56 0.10 -3.07 -6.45
C LEU A 56 1.52 -2.77 -6.95
N LYS A 57 1.73 -1.61 -7.58
CA LYS A 57 3.07 -1.17 -7.98
C LYS A 57 3.86 -0.68 -6.77
N TYR A 58 3.35 0.31 -6.06
CA TYR A 58 3.99 0.88 -4.87
C TYR A 58 2.97 1.59 -3.96
N VAL A 59 3.36 1.85 -2.71
CA VAL A 59 2.68 2.74 -1.77
C VAL A 59 3.66 3.81 -1.32
N ILE A 60 3.17 5.04 -1.16
CA ILE A 60 3.93 6.15 -0.55
C ILE A 60 3.21 6.55 0.72
N VAL A 61 3.92 6.49 1.85
CA VAL A 61 3.44 7.07 3.12
C VAL A 61 4.18 8.37 3.33
N ARG A 62 3.42 9.45 3.55
CA ARG A 62 3.97 10.76 3.86
C ARG A 62 3.53 11.15 5.26
N ASP A 63 4.50 11.42 6.13
CA ASP A 63 4.22 12.07 7.41
C ASP A 63 4.00 13.57 7.12
N LEU A 64 2.82 14.10 7.44
CA LEU A 64 2.48 15.49 7.18
C LEU A 64 3.04 16.46 8.24
N GLN A 65 3.50 15.95 9.39
CA GLN A 65 4.12 16.73 10.46
C GLN A 65 5.62 16.93 10.20
N THR A 66 6.32 15.87 9.79
CA THR A 66 7.77 15.91 9.54
C THR A 66 8.11 16.10 8.06
N MET A 67 7.15 15.89 7.16
CA MET A 67 7.32 15.91 5.70
C MET A 67 8.11 14.72 5.12
N ASP A 68 8.47 13.75 5.96
CA ASP A 68 9.15 12.53 5.54
C ASP A 68 8.29 11.70 4.59
N LYS A 69 8.95 11.04 3.63
CA LYS A 69 8.33 10.13 2.67
C LYS A 69 8.98 8.75 2.77
N PHE A 70 8.14 7.75 2.89
CA PHE A 70 8.52 6.35 2.91
C PHE A 70 7.90 5.66 1.70
N TYR A 71 8.75 5.01 0.89
CA TYR A 71 8.34 4.31 -0.32
C TYR A 71 8.29 2.82 -0.01
N PHE A 72 7.23 2.14 -0.44
CA PHE A 72 7.07 0.69 -0.33
C PHE A 72 6.83 0.14 -1.72
N ILE A 73 7.84 -0.51 -2.28
CA ILE A 73 7.79 -1.05 -3.64
C ILE A 73 7.29 -2.49 -3.59
N SER A 74 6.22 -2.80 -4.32
CA SER A 74 5.66 -4.15 -4.35
C SER A 74 5.86 -4.81 -5.71
N GLN A 75 5.27 -4.26 -6.78
CA GLN A 75 5.29 -4.81 -8.14
C GLN A 75 4.82 -6.27 -8.21
N ARG A 76 3.77 -6.60 -7.44
CA ARG A 76 3.23 -7.96 -7.33
C ARG A 76 1.72 -7.97 -7.46
N TRP A 77 1.20 -9.11 -7.88
CA TRP A 77 -0.24 -9.36 -7.79
C TRP A 77 -0.62 -9.73 -6.36
N PHE A 78 -1.78 -9.21 -5.95
CA PHE A 78 -2.54 -9.59 -4.77
C PHE A 78 -3.80 -10.25 -5.32
N ALA A 79 -3.76 -11.57 -5.47
CA ALA A 79 -4.79 -12.34 -6.15
C ALA A 79 -4.60 -13.83 -5.85
N VAL A 80 -5.69 -14.57 -5.67
CA VAL A 80 -5.63 -16.02 -5.42
C VAL A 80 -5.30 -16.82 -6.68
N GLU A 81 -5.55 -16.23 -7.85
CA GLU A 81 -5.42 -16.84 -9.17
C GLU A 81 -4.20 -16.33 -9.97
N LYS A 82 -3.39 -15.40 -9.43
CA LYS A 82 -2.19 -14.85 -10.08
C LYS A 82 -0.97 -14.88 -9.17
N ASP A 83 0.22 -14.79 -9.79
CA ASP A 83 1.52 -14.75 -9.10
C ASP A 83 1.69 -15.90 -8.11
N ASP A 84 1.85 -15.63 -6.81
CA ASP A 84 2.01 -16.64 -5.75
C ASP A 84 0.71 -16.97 -5.01
N GLY A 85 -0.45 -16.52 -5.50
CA GLY A 85 -1.75 -16.78 -4.90
C GLY A 85 -2.02 -16.01 -3.60
N LYS A 86 -1.15 -15.06 -3.22
CA LYS A 86 -1.29 -14.31 -1.96
C LYS A 86 -2.06 -13.01 -2.18
N ILE A 87 -2.92 -12.69 -1.22
CA ILE A 87 -3.68 -11.42 -1.15
C ILE A 87 -3.19 -10.49 -0.02
N GLU A 88 -2.10 -10.87 0.65
CA GLU A 88 -1.47 -10.13 1.73
C GLU A 88 0.05 -10.11 1.51
N ARG A 89 0.68 -8.96 1.76
CA ARG A 89 2.14 -8.83 1.81
C ARG A 89 2.60 -7.88 2.90
N THR A 90 3.78 -8.18 3.46
CA THR A 90 4.58 -7.24 4.24
C THR A 90 5.71 -6.74 3.35
N ILE A 91 5.76 -5.43 3.13
CA ILE A 91 6.69 -4.78 2.20
C ILE A 91 7.64 -3.90 3.03
N PRO A 92 8.96 -4.11 2.97
CA PRO A 92 9.91 -3.25 3.67
C PRO A 92 9.94 -1.85 3.05
N VAL A 93 10.36 -0.86 3.84
CA VAL A 93 10.67 0.47 3.28
C VAL A 93 11.79 0.35 2.25
N ALA A 94 11.61 1.02 1.12
CA ALA A 94 12.56 0.98 0.02
C ALA A 94 13.84 1.74 0.35
N GLY A 95 14.97 1.13 0.00
CA GLY A 95 16.29 1.76 0.15
C GLY A 95 16.52 2.91 -0.84
N GLY A 96 17.52 3.75 -0.59
CA GLY A 96 17.82 4.93 -1.41
C GLY A 96 18.16 4.62 -2.89
N SER A 97 18.62 3.40 -3.20
CA SER A 97 18.86 2.94 -4.58
C SER A 97 17.57 2.58 -5.30
N GLU A 98 16.65 1.90 -4.64
CA GLU A 98 15.36 1.51 -5.21
C GLU A 98 14.50 2.74 -5.52
N GLN A 99 14.52 3.76 -4.66
CA GLN A 99 13.77 5.00 -4.88
C GLN A 99 14.14 5.72 -6.18
N LYS A 100 15.40 5.60 -6.64
CA LYS A 100 15.88 6.25 -7.86
C LYS A 100 15.40 5.57 -9.15
N GLU A 101 15.07 4.29 -9.11
CA GLU A 101 14.52 3.58 -10.27
C GLU A 101 13.06 3.98 -10.55
N PHE A 102 12.35 4.54 -9.56
CA PHE A 102 10.95 4.98 -9.69
C PHE A 102 10.77 6.46 -9.98
N SER A 103 11.85 7.24 -10.10
CA SER A 103 11.81 8.69 -10.33
C SER A 103 11.95 9.10 -11.81
N TYR A 104 11.79 8.18 -12.76
CA TYR A 104 11.84 8.44 -14.21
C TYR A 104 10.46 8.46 -14.85
#